data_AF-A0A179HHN9-F1
#
_entry.id   AF-A0A179HHN9-F1
#
_cell.length_a   1.000
_cell.length_b   1.000
_cell.length_c   1.000
_cell.angle_alpha   90.00
_cell.angle_beta   90.00
_cell.angle_gamma   90.00
#
_symmetry.space_group_name_H-M   'P 1'
#
loop_
_entity.id
_entity.type
_entity.pdbx_description
1 polymer ?
#
loop_
_entity_poly.entity_id
_entity_poly.type
_entity_poly.pdbx_seq_one_letter_code
_entity_poly.pdbx_strand_id
1 'polypeptide(L)'
;MKYCKLLLSAAPLALPALAEDVSLNNTLALFPKCAAPCLPLIVDKANNVAANETSLCTNQTVQDTVMLCVTGSCSIKESMFSKNLTTTACNEPIRDRSSRYIAISDAFSIIASIFVIQRFAYKFWAKLDFGLDDLFTLITLIVSFPVTYFNAYTLVWNGVGRDSWTLSLDQVIGFVKYFYIMEVIYFAEVSILKLALLFFYIRIFPTTTVRRLLWGTIAVVSLFGVTFVFLATFQCIPIEYYWWQWAADGVHHGTCIDIMGIGWSNAAISIALDAWMLGIPLWQLRSLNLDMRKKVGVAMMFCVGTFVTIVSMLRLRSLVQAGASTVNPTWDFFEAGVWSTVEINVGIICICMPSLRLLLVRLFPGLRGMSARYYGRSTNGQHRSGTAGVAGLPLGTGTRSHAERSKHRPDVNENQITYQTTYTVEFGDKNADKYNDDVQLVRMRDGDAKSARSASGASSFS
;
A
#
# COMPACT_ATOMS: atom_id res chain seq x y z
N MET A 1 -25.45 -28.57 20.44
CA MET A 1 -25.87 -29.28 21.68
C MET A 1 -26.54 -28.23 22.57
N LYS A 2 -27.89 -28.18 22.63
CA LYS A 2 -28.74 -28.79 23.69
C LYS A 2 -28.46 -28.09 25.05
N TYR A 3 -29.34 -27.34 25.74
CA TYR A 3 -30.81 -27.34 25.95
C TYR A 3 -31.24 -25.98 26.53
N CYS A 4 -32.49 -25.53 26.30
CA CYS A 4 -33.49 -25.34 27.36
C CYS A 4 -34.82 -24.79 26.80
N LYS A 5 -35.86 -25.61 26.90
CA LYS A 5 -37.28 -25.31 26.63
C LYS A 5 -38.09 -25.94 27.76
N LEU A 6 -39.21 -25.30 28.12
CA LEU A 6 -40.20 -25.57 29.17
C LEU A 6 -39.82 -24.98 30.54
N LEU A 7 -40.57 -24.01 31.08
CA LEU A 7 -41.97 -24.17 31.47
C LEU A 7 -42.76 -22.85 31.38
N LEU A 8 -44.04 -23.01 31.07
CA LEU A 8 -45.07 -22.00 30.85
C LEU A 8 -46.04 -22.05 32.04
N SER A 9 -46.55 -20.89 32.49
CA SER A 9 -47.96 -20.61 32.82
C SER A 9 -48.17 -19.73 34.07
N ALA A 10 -49.21 -18.89 33.95
CA ALA A 10 -49.94 -18.12 34.97
C ALA A 10 -49.47 -16.68 35.30
N ALA A 11 -50.09 -15.72 34.62
CA ALA A 11 -50.55 -14.45 35.21
C ALA A 11 -51.93 -14.71 35.90
N PRO A 12 -52.51 -13.84 36.77
CA PRO A 12 -52.30 -12.39 36.85
C PRO A 12 -52.38 -11.72 38.27
N LEU A 13 -52.17 -10.39 38.29
CA LEU A 13 -52.61 -9.39 39.30
C LEU A 13 -51.97 -9.40 40.70
N ALA A 14 -50.99 -8.50 40.92
CA ALA A 14 -50.96 -7.51 42.00
C ALA A 14 -49.56 -6.87 42.09
N LEU A 15 -49.46 -5.55 41.91
CA LEU A 15 -48.39 -4.75 42.54
C LEU A 15 -48.65 -4.67 44.05
N PRO A 16 -47.68 -4.33 44.93
CA PRO A 16 -46.28 -3.98 44.68
C PRO A 16 -45.30 -4.79 45.57
N ALA A 17 -44.19 -5.27 45.03
CA ALA A 17 -43.08 -5.75 45.85
C ALA A 17 -41.76 -5.29 45.27
N LEU A 18 -41.27 -4.20 45.87
CA LEU A 18 -39.88 -3.75 45.85
C LEU A 18 -38.98 -4.93 46.26
N ALA A 19 -38.23 -5.48 45.31
CA ALA A 19 -37.06 -6.35 45.45
C ALA A 19 -36.75 -6.82 44.01
N GLU A 20 -35.91 -6.16 43.22
CA GLU A 20 -34.48 -5.94 43.44
C GLU A 20 -34.04 -4.54 42.97
N ASP A 21 -34.16 -3.51 43.83
CA ASP A 21 -33.50 -2.20 43.64
C ASP A 21 -32.00 -2.23 44.08
N VAL A 22 -31.40 -3.42 44.18
CA VAL A 22 -30.12 -3.65 44.86
C VAL A 22 -28.91 -3.50 43.92
N SER A 23 -29.11 -3.49 42.60
CA SER A 23 -28.04 -3.25 41.60
C SER A 23 -27.82 -1.76 41.31
N LEU A 24 -28.90 -1.01 41.00
CA LEU A 24 -28.82 0.36 40.49
C LEU A 24 -28.51 1.40 41.58
N ASN A 25 -29.12 1.31 42.77
CA ASN A 25 -28.86 2.25 43.86
C ASN A 25 -27.44 2.14 44.43
N ASN A 26 -26.88 0.92 44.47
CA ASN A 26 -25.50 0.69 44.87
C ASN A 26 -24.50 1.15 43.80
N THR A 27 -24.82 0.98 42.51
CA THR A 27 -23.98 1.52 41.42
C THR A 27 -24.06 3.04 41.33
N LEU A 28 -25.21 3.67 41.57
CA LEU A 28 -25.39 5.12 41.66
C LEU A 28 -24.52 5.75 42.76
N ALA A 29 -24.33 5.05 43.88
CA ALA A 29 -23.44 5.49 44.98
C ALA A 29 -21.95 5.44 44.62
N LEU A 30 -21.56 4.64 43.62
CA LEU A 30 -20.20 4.54 43.11
C LEU A 30 -19.89 5.59 42.02
N PHE A 31 -20.88 6.30 41.49
CA PHE A 31 -20.62 7.33 40.48
C PHE A 31 -19.85 8.52 41.07
N PRO A 32 -18.89 9.10 40.31
CA PRO A 32 -18.20 10.30 40.73
C PRO A 32 -19.17 11.48 40.84
N LYS A 33 -18.92 12.36 41.81
CA LYS A 33 -19.80 13.50 42.12
C LYS A 33 -20.03 14.43 40.93
N CYS A 34 -19.05 14.52 40.02
CA CYS A 34 -19.14 15.31 38.78
C CYS A 34 -20.21 14.79 37.80
N ALA A 35 -20.61 13.51 37.89
CA ALA A 35 -21.60 12.90 37.00
C ALA A 35 -23.04 13.06 37.51
N ALA A 36 -23.23 13.48 38.77
CA ALA A 36 -24.53 13.74 39.38
C ALA A 36 -25.47 14.64 38.54
N PRO A 37 -25.03 15.77 37.93
CA PRO A 37 -25.90 16.60 37.09
C PRO A 37 -26.36 15.92 35.80
N CYS A 38 -25.74 14.82 35.39
CA CYS A 38 -26.11 14.06 34.19
C CYS A 38 -27.13 12.93 34.48
N LEU A 39 -27.32 12.55 35.74
CA LEU A 39 -28.28 11.52 36.17
C LEU A 39 -29.74 11.84 35.81
N PRO A 40 -30.23 13.10 35.90
CA PRO A 40 -31.61 13.43 35.52
C PRO A 40 -31.92 13.13 34.05
N LEU A 41 -30.93 13.21 33.15
CA LEU A 41 -31.10 12.86 31.73
C LEU A 41 -31.39 11.37 31.52
N ILE A 42 -30.85 10.52 32.40
CA ILE A 42 -31.13 9.08 32.42
C ILE A 42 -32.56 8.85 32.86
N VAL A 43 -32.99 9.51 33.94
CA VAL A 43 -34.34 9.36 34.52
C VAL A 43 -35.41 9.90 33.57
N ASP A 44 -35.19 11.05 32.93
CA ASP A 44 -36.12 11.64 31.98
C ASP A 44 -36.34 10.76 30.73
N LYS A 45 -35.26 10.22 30.15
CA LYS A 45 -35.39 9.27 29.03
C LYS A 45 -35.91 7.90 29.46
N ALA A 46 -35.61 7.45 30.69
CA ALA A 46 -36.16 6.22 31.26
C ALA A 46 -37.66 6.31 31.53
N ASN A 47 -38.20 7.50 31.82
CA ASN A 47 -39.65 7.70 32.02
C ASN A 47 -40.44 7.73 30.71
N ASN A 48 -39.79 8.09 29.59
CA ASN A 48 -40.41 8.17 28.26
C ASN A 48 -40.39 6.83 27.49
N VAL A 49 -39.61 5.87 27.96
CA VAL A 49 -39.56 4.48 27.48
C VAL A 49 -40.18 3.62 28.58
N ALA A 50 -40.90 2.55 28.28
CA ALA A 50 -41.29 1.58 29.31
C ALA A 50 -40.02 0.84 29.79
N ALA A 51 -39.23 1.49 30.64
CA ALA A 51 -37.82 1.19 30.83
C ALA A 51 -37.62 -0.03 31.75
N ASN A 52 -37.37 -1.18 31.15
CA ASN A 52 -36.62 -2.25 31.79
C ASN A 52 -35.12 -1.91 31.73
N GLU A 53 -34.31 -2.38 32.69
CA GLU A 53 -32.84 -2.21 32.71
C GLU A 53 -32.19 -2.54 31.35
N THR A 54 -32.69 -3.58 30.67
CA THR A 54 -32.22 -4.01 29.35
C THR A 54 -32.50 -3.01 28.23
N SER A 55 -33.59 -2.23 28.30
CA SER A 55 -33.93 -1.21 27.29
C SER A 55 -33.04 0.04 27.40
N LEU A 56 -32.61 0.36 28.62
CA LEU A 56 -31.68 1.46 28.90
C LEU A 56 -30.27 1.11 28.43
N CYS A 57 -29.86 -0.14 28.67
CA CYS A 57 -28.57 -0.69 28.23
C CYS A 57 -28.47 -0.96 26.72
N THR A 58 -29.58 -0.97 25.97
CA THR A 58 -29.58 -1.21 24.52
C THR A 58 -29.82 0.03 23.68
N ASN A 59 -30.30 1.13 24.28
CA ASN A 59 -30.58 2.37 23.55
C ASN A 59 -29.33 3.24 23.39
N GLN A 60 -28.73 3.16 22.21
CA GLN A 60 -27.49 3.88 21.87
C GLN A 60 -27.62 5.41 22.02
N THR A 61 -28.75 6.00 21.62
CA THR A 61 -29.00 7.44 21.72
C THR A 61 -29.02 7.93 23.17
N VAL A 62 -29.49 7.10 24.11
CA VAL A 62 -29.47 7.42 25.55
C VAL A 62 -28.02 7.40 26.04
N GLN A 63 -27.28 6.34 25.71
CA GLN A 63 -25.88 6.18 26.12
C GLN A 63 -25.00 7.31 25.61
N ASP A 64 -25.14 7.70 24.34
CA ASP A 64 -24.33 8.76 23.74
C ASP A 64 -24.64 10.13 24.36
N THR A 65 -25.91 10.42 24.64
CA THR A 65 -26.30 11.70 25.28
C THR A 65 -25.76 11.79 26.70
N VAL A 66 -25.86 10.71 27.48
CA VAL A 66 -25.37 10.65 28.86
C VAL A 66 -23.85 10.75 28.87
N MET A 67 -23.18 10.03 27.95
CA MET A 67 -21.74 10.08 27.83
C MET A 67 -21.25 11.48 27.49
N LEU A 68 -21.88 12.18 26.54
CA LEU A 68 -21.55 13.56 26.19
C LEU A 68 -21.65 14.51 27.40
N CYS A 69 -22.69 14.36 28.22
CA CYS A 69 -22.85 15.15 29.45
C CYS A 69 -21.73 14.85 30.46
N VAL A 70 -21.43 13.58 30.69
CA VAL A 70 -20.39 13.14 31.64
C VAL A 70 -19.01 13.60 31.17
N THR A 71 -18.68 13.45 29.89
CA THR A 71 -17.40 13.94 29.34
C THR A 71 -17.26 15.45 29.36
N GLY A 72 -18.37 16.20 29.34
CA GLY A 72 -18.36 17.66 29.48
C GLY A 72 -18.26 18.15 30.93
N SER A 73 -18.67 17.33 31.90
CA SER A 73 -18.77 17.72 33.32
C SER A 73 -17.71 17.10 34.22
N CYS A 74 -17.12 15.98 33.82
CA CYS A 74 -16.14 15.21 34.59
C CYS A 74 -14.75 15.23 33.94
N SER A 75 -13.72 14.94 34.74
CA SER A 75 -12.40 14.62 34.21
C SER A 75 -12.42 13.34 33.35
N ILE A 76 -11.43 13.16 32.47
CA ILE A 76 -11.31 11.96 31.62
C ILE A 76 -11.24 10.67 32.46
N LYS A 77 -10.55 10.71 33.59
CA LYS A 77 -10.46 9.56 34.51
C LYS A 77 -11.83 9.19 35.07
N GLU A 78 -12.60 10.17 35.52
CA GLU A 78 -13.94 9.97 36.09
C GLU A 78 -14.96 9.56 35.03
N SER A 79 -14.87 10.07 33.80
CA SER A 79 -15.74 9.67 32.71
C SER A 79 -15.49 8.23 32.26
N MET A 80 -14.22 7.82 32.17
CA MET A 80 -13.85 6.41 31.88
C MET A 80 -14.30 5.47 32.99
N PHE A 81 -14.15 5.87 34.27
CA PHE A 81 -14.64 5.09 35.40
C PHE A 81 -16.17 4.94 35.38
N SER A 82 -16.89 6.04 35.12
CA SER A 82 -18.35 6.03 34.96
C SER A 82 -18.77 5.10 33.83
N LYS A 83 -18.08 5.14 32.69
CA LYS A 83 -18.35 4.25 31.55
C LYS A 83 -18.11 2.79 31.93
N ASN A 84 -17.00 2.45 32.59
CA ASN A 84 -16.72 1.09 33.05
C ASN A 84 -17.81 0.55 33.98
N LEU A 85 -18.25 1.36 34.94
CA LEU A 85 -19.37 0.99 35.83
C LEU A 85 -20.67 0.75 35.05
N THR A 86 -21.03 1.63 34.10
CA THR A 86 -22.25 1.42 33.29
C THR A 86 -22.17 0.17 32.42
N THR A 87 -21.04 -0.08 31.78
CA THR A 87 -20.81 -1.24 30.92
C THR A 87 -20.89 -2.54 31.72
N THR A 88 -20.33 -2.53 32.94
CA THR A 88 -20.38 -3.67 33.87
C THR A 88 -21.81 -3.91 34.37
N ALA A 89 -22.53 -2.85 34.73
CA ALA A 89 -23.93 -2.94 35.15
C ALA A 89 -24.84 -3.48 34.03
N CYS A 90 -24.54 -3.12 32.78
CA CYS A 90 -25.26 -3.60 31.60
C CYS A 90 -24.86 -5.00 31.12
N ASN A 91 -23.90 -5.68 31.79
CA ASN A 91 -23.33 -6.96 31.36
C ASN A 91 -22.89 -6.97 29.87
N GLU A 92 -22.37 -5.84 29.38
CA GLU A 92 -21.89 -5.76 28.00
C GLU A 92 -20.55 -6.54 27.88
N PRO A 93 -20.40 -7.41 26.87
CA PRO A 93 -19.18 -8.20 26.72
C PRO A 93 -17.97 -7.32 26.43
N ILE A 94 -16.88 -7.53 27.16
CA ILE A 94 -15.59 -6.87 26.90
C ILE A 94 -15.13 -7.26 25.49
N ARG A 95 -14.95 -6.26 24.63
CA ARG A 95 -14.55 -6.48 23.25
C ARG A 95 -13.01 -6.48 23.17
N ASP A 96 -12.44 -7.55 22.65
CA ASP A 96 -11.00 -7.67 22.40
C ASP A 96 -10.76 -8.13 20.95
N ARG A 97 -10.06 -7.31 20.16
CA ARG A 97 -9.62 -7.62 18.79
C ARG A 97 -8.11 -7.52 18.62
N SER A 98 -7.36 -7.42 19.72
CA SER A 98 -5.91 -7.24 19.70
C SER A 98 -5.17 -8.35 18.94
N SER A 99 -5.59 -9.62 19.07
CA SER A 99 -4.99 -10.74 18.32
C SER A 99 -5.11 -10.58 16.79
N ARG A 100 -6.20 -9.96 16.31
CA ARG A 100 -6.37 -9.67 14.88
C ARG A 100 -5.37 -8.63 14.40
N TYR A 101 -5.09 -7.62 15.22
CA TYR A 101 -4.11 -6.58 14.91
C TYR A 101 -2.71 -7.15 14.73
N ILE A 102 -2.27 -8.00 15.67
CA ILE A 102 -0.99 -8.70 15.62
C ILE A 102 -0.89 -9.54 14.35
N ALA A 103 -1.89 -10.40 14.11
CA ALA A 103 -1.88 -11.31 12.98
C ALA A 103 -1.78 -10.57 11.62
N ILE A 104 -2.50 -9.45 11.47
CA ILE A 104 -2.43 -8.64 10.25
C ILE A 104 -1.08 -7.94 10.13
N SER A 105 -0.60 -7.30 11.21
CA SER A 105 0.68 -6.58 11.23
C SER A 105 1.84 -7.49 10.85
N ASP A 106 1.96 -8.64 11.52
CA ASP A 106 3.05 -9.58 11.30
C ASP A 106 2.97 -10.23 9.91
N ALA A 107 1.78 -10.67 9.48
CA ALA A 107 1.62 -11.32 8.18
C ALA A 107 2.01 -10.38 7.02
N PHE A 108 1.50 -9.15 7.00
CA PHE A 108 1.82 -8.19 5.94
C PHE A 108 3.29 -7.75 5.98
N SER A 109 3.87 -7.57 7.17
CA SER A 109 5.28 -7.23 7.34
C SER A 109 6.21 -8.34 6.84
N ILE A 110 5.90 -9.60 7.12
CA ILE A 110 6.67 -10.75 6.62
C ILE A 110 6.59 -10.82 5.09
N ILE A 111 5.38 -10.69 4.53
CA ILE A 111 5.18 -10.71 3.07
C ILE A 111 5.98 -9.57 2.43
N ALA A 112 5.84 -8.33 2.91
CA ALA A 112 6.57 -7.18 2.39
C ALA A 112 8.09 -7.39 2.45
N SER A 113 8.61 -7.91 3.58
CA SER A 113 10.02 -8.22 3.76
C SER A 113 10.53 -9.24 2.74
N ILE A 114 9.76 -10.30 2.47
CA ILE A 114 10.10 -11.31 1.44
C ILE A 114 10.22 -10.65 0.07
N PHE A 115 9.31 -9.74 -0.31
CA PHE A 115 9.35 -9.03 -1.58
C PHE A 115 10.57 -8.11 -1.70
N VAL A 116 10.96 -7.44 -0.61
CA VAL A 116 12.16 -6.59 -0.60
C VAL A 116 13.42 -7.45 -0.72
N ILE A 117 13.54 -8.53 0.06
CA ILE A 117 14.65 -9.48 -0.05
C ILE A 117 14.74 -10.03 -1.47
N GLN A 118 13.61 -10.44 -2.05
CA GLN A 118 13.55 -10.93 -3.41
C GLN A 118 14.04 -9.88 -4.43
N ARG A 119 13.65 -8.61 -4.25
CA ARG A 119 14.10 -7.49 -5.09
C ARG A 119 15.62 -7.35 -5.07
N PHE A 120 16.21 -7.28 -3.88
CA PHE A 120 17.66 -7.12 -3.73
C PHE A 120 18.42 -8.36 -4.22
N ALA A 121 17.99 -9.56 -3.82
CA ALA A 121 18.60 -10.81 -4.28
C ALA A 121 18.62 -10.93 -5.81
N TYR A 122 17.52 -10.54 -6.48
CA TYR A 122 17.46 -10.53 -7.94
C TYR A 122 18.45 -9.53 -8.55
N LYS A 123 18.55 -8.31 -7.99
CA LYS A 123 19.49 -7.30 -8.49
C LYS A 123 20.95 -7.70 -8.30
N PHE A 124 21.29 -8.30 -7.16
CA PHE A 124 22.62 -8.86 -6.91
C PHE A 124 22.96 -9.98 -7.90
N TRP A 125 22.05 -10.94 -8.09
CA TRP A 125 22.25 -12.05 -9.01
C TRP A 125 22.36 -11.59 -10.48
N ALA A 126 21.51 -10.65 -10.89
CA ALA A 126 21.49 -10.10 -12.25
C ALA A 126 22.54 -9.00 -12.50
N LYS A 127 23.34 -8.63 -11.48
CA LYS A 127 24.35 -7.54 -11.53
C LYS A 127 23.77 -6.22 -12.07
N LEU A 128 22.58 -5.86 -11.60
CA LEU A 128 21.89 -4.63 -11.99
C LEU A 128 22.32 -3.46 -11.11
N ASP A 129 22.42 -2.27 -11.70
CA ASP A 129 22.77 -1.05 -10.95
C ASP A 129 21.68 -0.68 -9.93
N PHE A 130 22.14 -0.30 -8.73
CA PHE A 130 21.31 0.25 -7.67
C PHE A 130 20.93 1.69 -7.99
N GLY A 131 19.64 1.99 -7.94
CA GLY A 131 19.10 3.33 -8.11
C GLY A 131 18.69 3.97 -6.78
N LEU A 132 18.31 5.24 -6.83
CA LEU A 132 17.73 5.93 -5.66
C LEU A 132 16.45 5.23 -5.18
N ASP A 133 15.68 4.64 -6.09
CA ASP A 133 14.49 3.86 -5.75
C ASP A 133 14.81 2.67 -4.83
N ASP A 134 15.97 2.03 -5.00
CA ASP A 134 16.43 0.96 -4.11
C ASP A 134 16.82 1.49 -2.73
N LEU A 135 17.48 2.64 -2.68
CA LEU A 135 17.88 3.27 -1.42
C LEU A 135 16.65 3.59 -0.57
N PHE A 136 15.65 4.27 -1.16
CA PHE A 136 14.42 4.59 -0.44
C PHE A 136 13.64 3.34 -0.03
N THR A 137 13.59 2.30 -0.87
CA THR A 137 12.96 1.01 -0.51
C THR A 137 13.66 0.35 0.68
N LEU A 138 15.00 0.39 0.73
CA LEU A 138 15.77 -0.16 1.84
C LEU A 138 15.55 0.63 3.13
N ILE A 139 15.54 1.97 3.04
CA ILE A 139 15.25 2.86 4.17
C ILE A 139 13.86 2.53 4.73
N THR A 140 12.84 2.39 3.87
CA THR A 140 11.50 2.01 4.33
C THR A 140 11.51 0.68 5.05
N LEU A 141 12.16 -0.36 4.51
CA LEU A 141 12.23 -1.66 5.19
C LEU A 141 12.85 -1.55 6.60
N ILE A 142 13.97 -0.81 6.72
CA ILE A 142 14.67 -0.63 8.01
C ILE A 142 13.78 0.08 9.03
N VAL A 143 12.99 1.07 8.59
CA VAL A 143 12.05 1.81 9.44
C VAL A 143 10.81 0.96 9.77
N SER A 144 10.32 0.16 8.82
CA SER A 144 9.11 -0.64 9.02
C SER A 144 9.29 -1.78 10.02
N PHE A 145 10.50 -2.33 10.21
CA PHE A 145 10.77 -3.37 11.22
C PHE A 145 10.42 -2.95 12.66
N PRO A 146 10.99 -1.86 13.22
CA PRO A 146 10.60 -1.38 14.54
C PRO A 146 9.13 -0.96 14.58
N VAL A 147 8.59 -0.38 13.50
CA VAL A 147 7.16 -0.02 13.43
C VAL A 147 6.27 -1.24 13.59
N THR A 148 6.54 -2.35 12.90
CA THR A 148 5.78 -3.60 13.07
C THR A 148 5.86 -4.10 14.51
N TYR A 149 7.04 -4.04 15.15
CA TYR A 149 7.20 -4.44 16.55
C TYR A 149 6.37 -3.57 17.50
N PHE A 150 6.48 -2.23 17.38
CA PHE A 150 5.72 -1.31 18.23
C PHE A 150 4.21 -1.47 18.03
N ASN A 151 3.74 -1.70 16.80
CA ASN A 151 2.33 -1.96 16.50
C ASN A 151 1.85 -3.28 17.12
N ALA A 152 2.55 -4.38 16.86
CA ALA A 152 2.13 -5.71 17.28
C ALA A 152 2.23 -5.92 18.81
N TYR A 153 3.25 -5.35 19.46
CA TYR A 153 3.51 -5.63 20.87
C TYR A 153 3.22 -4.44 21.77
N THR A 154 3.73 -3.24 21.45
CA THR A 154 3.61 -2.08 22.33
C THR A 154 2.19 -1.50 22.32
N LEU A 155 1.60 -1.27 21.15
CA LEU A 155 0.24 -0.72 21.03
C LEU A 155 -0.81 -1.69 21.60
N VAL A 156 -0.63 -2.99 21.36
CA VAL A 156 -1.50 -4.05 21.90
C VAL A 156 -1.39 -4.16 23.41
N TRP A 157 -0.19 -4.07 23.96
CA TRP A 157 -0.01 -4.07 25.41
C TRP A 157 -0.67 -2.85 26.07
N ASN A 158 -0.67 -1.71 25.38
CA ASN A 158 -1.39 -0.50 25.81
C ASN A 158 -2.89 -0.51 25.43
N GLY A 159 -3.40 -1.61 24.87
CA GLY A 159 -4.84 -1.85 24.74
C GLY A 159 -5.48 -1.47 23.40
N VAL A 160 -4.71 -1.35 22.30
CA VAL A 160 -5.33 -1.17 20.97
C VAL A 160 -6.28 -2.33 20.65
N GLY A 161 -7.51 -2.00 20.21
CA GLY A 161 -8.54 -3.01 19.94
C GLY A 161 -9.25 -3.53 21.19
N ARG A 162 -9.06 -2.87 22.34
CA ARG A 162 -9.85 -3.03 23.56
C ARG A 162 -10.53 -1.72 23.91
N ASP A 163 -11.61 -1.81 24.66
CA ASP A 163 -12.35 -0.65 25.11
C ASP A 163 -11.56 0.17 26.14
N SER A 164 -11.43 1.48 25.94
CA SER A 164 -10.54 2.35 26.74
C SER A 164 -10.87 2.35 28.23
N TRP A 165 -12.15 2.20 28.60
CA TRP A 165 -12.61 2.15 29.98
C TRP A 165 -12.25 0.84 30.72
N THR A 166 -11.81 -0.19 30.00
CA THR A 166 -11.32 -1.45 30.59
C THR A 166 -9.83 -1.42 30.93
N LEU A 167 -9.13 -0.36 30.53
CA LEU A 167 -7.68 -0.19 30.65
C LEU A 167 -7.33 0.72 31.83
N SER A 168 -6.10 0.59 32.33
CA SER A 168 -5.58 1.57 33.29
C SER A 168 -5.30 2.90 32.60
N LEU A 169 -5.34 4.00 33.36
CA LEU A 169 -5.01 5.34 32.86
C LEU A 169 -3.60 5.39 32.26
N ASP A 170 -2.64 4.69 32.87
CA ASP A 170 -1.26 4.60 32.37
C ASP A 170 -1.19 3.90 31.00
N GLN A 171 -2.01 2.86 30.78
CA GLN A 171 -2.10 2.18 29.49
C GLN A 171 -2.71 3.08 28.42
N VAL A 172 -3.73 3.87 28.76
CA VAL A 172 -4.35 4.82 27.82
C VAL A 172 -3.36 5.92 27.44
N ILE A 173 -2.64 6.50 28.42
CA ILE A 173 -1.59 7.50 28.14
C ILE A 173 -0.48 6.88 27.29
N GLY A 174 -0.06 5.66 27.62
CA GLY A 174 0.90 4.89 26.84
C GLY A 174 0.45 4.70 25.40
N PHE A 175 -0.80 4.26 25.18
CA PHE A 175 -1.40 4.10 23.85
C PHE A 175 -1.33 5.40 23.06
N VAL A 176 -1.84 6.51 23.61
CA VAL A 176 -1.88 7.81 22.93
C VAL A 176 -0.47 8.28 22.58
N LYS A 177 0.50 8.13 23.50
CA LYS A 177 1.90 8.49 23.27
C LYS A 177 2.54 7.66 22.15
N TYR A 178 2.37 6.34 22.15
CA TYR A 178 2.95 5.51 21.10
C TYR A 178 2.22 5.73 19.77
N PHE A 179 0.89 5.87 19.77
CA PHE A 179 0.10 6.16 18.58
C PHE A 179 0.55 7.45 17.89
N TYR A 180 0.85 8.50 18.67
CA TYR A 180 1.47 9.73 18.18
C TYR A 180 2.80 9.49 17.45
N ILE A 181 3.71 8.75 18.07
CA ILE A 181 5.01 8.43 17.46
C ILE A 181 4.81 7.68 16.13
N MET A 182 3.87 6.73 16.11
CA MET A 182 3.55 5.94 14.92
C MET A 182 2.91 6.78 13.82
N GLU A 183 2.06 7.75 14.16
CA GLU A 183 1.48 8.69 13.20
C GLU A 183 2.55 9.51 12.47
N VAL A 184 3.52 10.06 13.20
CA VAL A 184 4.63 10.85 12.62
C VAL A 184 5.47 9.98 11.69
N ILE A 185 5.84 8.77 12.14
CA ILE A 185 6.61 7.82 11.32
C ILE A 185 5.82 7.43 10.06
N TYR A 186 4.52 7.19 10.21
CA TYR A 186 3.63 6.83 9.12
C TYR A 186 3.59 7.91 8.02
N PHE A 187 3.46 9.20 8.36
CA PHE A 187 3.50 10.28 7.36
C PHE A 187 4.85 10.34 6.62
N ALA A 188 5.95 10.06 7.32
CA ALA A 188 7.26 9.96 6.70
C ALA A 188 7.35 8.75 5.75
N GLU A 189 6.89 7.57 6.18
CA GLU A 189 6.93 6.34 5.38
C GLU A 189 6.09 6.45 4.11
N VAL A 190 4.86 6.98 4.19
CA VAL A 190 3.99 7.22 3.01
C VAL A 190 4.70 8.09 1.99
N SER A 191 5.36 9.15 2.45
CA SER A 191 6.06 10.11 1.58
C SER A 191 7.28 9.46 0.93
N ILE A 192 8.06 8.69 1.70
CA ILE A 192 9.21 7.94 1.21
C ILE A 192 8.79 6.89 0.16
N LEU A 193 7.69 6.16 0.40
CA LEU A 193 7.16 5.18 -0.55
C LEU A 193 6.78 5.82 -1.89
N LYS A 194 6.08 6.96 -1.86
CA LYS A 194 5.73 7.72 -3.07
C LYS A 194 6.98 8.19 -3.80
N LEU A 195 7.99 8.69 -3.08
CA LEU A 195 9.27 9.08 -3.67
C LEU A 195 10.00 7.89 -4.33
N ALA A 196 10.07 6.75 -3.67
CA ALA A 196 10.66 5.53 -4.23
C ALA A 196 9.98 5.12 -5.55
N LEU A 197 8.65 5.19 -5.60
CA LEU A 197 7.88 4.89 -6.82
C LEU A 197 8.16 5.93 -7.94
N LEU A 198 8.26 7.21 -7.61
CA LEU A 198 8.57 8.27 -8.59
C LEU A 198 9.99 8.15 -9.16
N PHE A 199 11.00 7.87 -8.32
CA PHE A 199 12.35 7.60 -8.79
C PHE A 199 12.41 6.38 -9.70
N PHE A 200 11.63 5.35 -9.37
CA PHE A 200 11.47 4.19 -10.22
C PHE A 200 10.83 4.56 -11.59
N TYR A 201 9.81 5.42 -11.62
CA TYR A 201 9.21 5.91 -12.87
C TYR A 201 10.18 6.71 -13.73
N ILE A 202 11.02 7.56 -13.14
CA ILE A 202 12.04 8.31 -13.89
C ILE A 202 13.02 7.37 -14.59
N ARG A 203 13.34 6.22 -13.97
CA ARG A 203 14.25 5.22 -14.56
C ARG A 203 13.60 4.47 -15.73
N ILE A 204 12.28 4.27 -15.73
CA ILE A 204 11.59 3.54 -16.80
C ILE A 204 11.32 4.41 -18.02
N PHE A 205 10.84 5.64 -17.79
CA PHE A 205 10.30 6.48 -18.85
C PHE A 205 11.36 7.50 -19.31
N PRO A 206 11.97 7.31 -20.49
CA PRO A 206 13.03 8.20 -20.97
C PRO A 206 12.48 9.54 -21.54
N THR A 207 11.18 9.64 -21.79
CA THR A 207 10.55 10.81 -22.41
C THR A 207 10.76 12.09 -21.61
N THR A 208 11.32 13.13 -22.24
CA THR A 208 11.71 14.39 -21.58
C THR A 208 10.54 15.11 -20.90
N THR A 209 9.37 15.17 -21.54
CA THR A 209 8.15 15.77 -20.99
C THR A 209 7.69 15.05 -19.73
N VAL A 210 7.64 13.71 -19.77
CA VAL A 210 7.27 12.87 -18.61
C VAL A 210 8.28 13.04 -17.48
N ARG A 211 9.58 13.11 -17.81
CA ARG A 211 10.63 13.30 -16.81
C ARG A 211 10.52 14.65 -16.10
N ARG A 212 10.19 15.74 -16.81
CA ARG A 212 9.91 17.05 -16.19
C ARG A 212 8.70 16.97 -15.25
N LEU A 213 7.63 16.30 -15.69
CA LEU A 213 6.43 16.09 -14.87
C LEU A 213 6.73 15.28 -13.59
N LEU A 214 7.53 14.23 -13.72
CA LEU A 214 7.95 13.39 -12.59
C LEU A 214 8.81 14.16 -11.59
N TRP A 215 9.77 14.98 -12.05
CA TRP A 215 10.56 15.85 -11.15
C TRP A 215 9.68 16.88 -10.43
N GLY A 216 8.71 17.48 -11.12
CA GLY A 216 7.72 18.35 -10.49
C GLY A 216 6.89 17.61 -9.43
N THR A 217 6.47 16.37 -9.73
CA THR A 217 5.71 15.54 -8.78
C THR A 217 6.57 15.14 -7.57
N ILE A 218 7.86 14.86 -7.76
CA ILE A 218 8.80 14.61 -6.66
C ILE A 218 8.85 15.81 -5.72
N ALA A 219 9.00 17.03 -6.26
CA ALA A 219 9.02 18.24 -5.45
C ALA A 219 7.72 18.43 -4.64
N VAL A 220 6.56 18.19 -5.27
CA VAL A 220 5.25 18.25 -4.60
C VAL A 220 5.14 17.20 -3.49
N VAL A 221 5.53 15.95 -3.75
CA VAL A 221 5.49 14.87 -2.75
C VAL A 221 6.46 15.12 -1.60
N SER A 222 7.66 15.64 -1.88
CA SER A 222 8.60 16.03 -0.84
C SER A 222 8.06 17.15 0.03
N LEU A 223 7.46 18.19 -0.56
CA LEU A 223 6.84 19.28 0.18
C LEU A 223 5.65 18.79 1.03
N PHE A 224 4.80 17.95 0.45
CA PHE A 224 3.70 17.27 1.15
C PHE A 224 4.22 16.52 2.38
N GLY A 225 5.23 15.66 2.21
CA GLY A 225 5.76 14.85 3.30
C GLY A 225 6.40 15.68 4.41
N VAL A 226 7.23 16.67 4.06
CA VAL A 226 7.85 17.56 5.05
C VAL A 226 6.79 18.34 5.82
N THR A 227 5.77 18.86 5.13
CA THR A 227 4.69 19.64 5.74
C THR A 227 3.90 18.80 6.74
N PHE A 228 3.46 17.60 6.34
CA PHE A 228 2.65 16.76 7.23
C PHE A 228 3.46 16.16 8.39
N VAL A 229 4.72 15.79 8.18
CA VAL A 229 5.60 15.37 9.29
C VAL A 229 5.80 16.51 10.28
N PHE A 230 6.01 17.74 9.81
CA PHE A 230 6.14 18.91 10.67
C PHE A 230 4.84 19.21 11.43
N LEU A 231 3.70 19.21 10.74
CA LEU A 231 2.39 19.41 11.35
C LEU A 231 2.09 18.35 12.42
N ALA A 232 2.34 17.07 12.12
CA ALA A 232 2.15 15.99 13.08
C ALA A 232 3.08 16.13 14.28
N THR A 233 4.35 16.48 14.07
CA THR A 233 5.33 16.64 15.16
C THR A 233 5.00 17.82 16.07
N PHE A 234 4.42 18.89 15.53
CA PHE A 234 4.11 20.12 16.26
C PHE A 234 2.60 20.36 16.39
N GLN A 235 1.81 19.29 16.45
CA GLN A 235 0.35 19.40 16.53
C GLN A 235 -0.17 19.90 17.89
N CYS A 236 0.66 19.86 18.93
CA CYS A 236 0.35 20.39 20.25
C CYS A 236 1.50 21.24 20.80
N ILE A 237 1.14 22.27 21.57
CA ILE A 237 2.10 23.13 22.28
C ILE A 237 1.72 23.13 23.77
N PRO A 238 2.60 22.60 24.65
CA PRO A 238 3.81 21.82 24.36
C PRO A 238 3.48 20.42 23.78
N ILE A 239 4.42 19.78 23.09
CA ILE A 239 4.21 18.46 22.44
C ILE A 239 3.69 17.42 23.44
N GLU A 240 4.20 17.45 24.66
CA GLU A 240 3.83 16.54 25.73
C GLU A 240 2.38 16.64 26.18
N TYR A 241 1.72 17.76 25.86
CA TYR A 241 0.30 17.94 26.13
C TYR A 241 -0.56 16.91 25.37
N TYR A 242 -0.10 16.40 24.21
CA TYR A 242 -0.84 15.41 23.41
C TYR A 242 -1.23 14.16 24.22
N TRP A 243 -0.30 13.64 25.03
CA TRP A 243 -0.57 12.45 25.86
C TRP A 243 -0.95 12.81 27.30
N TRP A 244 -0.41 13.89 27.86
CA TRP A 244 -0.71 14.27 29.25
C TRP A 244 -2.11 14.86 29.44
N GLN A 245 -2.75 15.40 28.39
CA GLN A 245 -4.15 15.82 28.49
C GLN A 245 -5.09 14.69 28.96
N TRP A 246 -4.73 13.42 28.71
CA TRP A 246 -5.48 12.24 29.15
C TRP A 246 -5.29 11.89 30.63
N ALA A 247 -4.23 12.38 31.28
CA ALA A 247 -4.02 12.18 32.71
C ALA A 247 -5.00 13.00 33.56
N ALA A 248 -5.52 14.11 33.01
CA ALA A 248 -6.49 14.99 33.64
C ALA A 248 -6.13 15.41 35.07
N ASP A 249 -4.84 15.64 35.32
CA ASP A 249 -4.30 16.09 36.61
C ASP A 249 -4.49 17.59 36.87
N GLY A 250 -4.94 18.35 35.86
CA GLY A 250 -5.10 19.80 35.92
C GLY A 250 -3.78 20.55 36.01
N VAL A 251 -2.65 19.85 35.86
CA VAL A 251 -1.30 20.42 35.95
C VAL A 251 -0.77 20.74 34.55
N HIS A 252 -1.10 19.91 33.56
CA HIS A 252 -0.66 20.08 32.19
C HIS A 252 -1.64 20.97 31.40
N HIS A 253 -1.17 22.14 30.98
CA HIS A 253 -1.90 23.07 30.11
C HIS A 253 -1.25 23.14 28.73
N GLY A 254 -2.07 23.20 27.69
CA GLY A 254 -1.62 23.31 26.31
C GLY A 254 -2.79 23.43 25.35
N THR A 255 -2.46 23.63 24.09
CA THR A 255 -3.44 23.69 23.00
C THR A 255 -2.94 22.83 21.84
N CYS A 256 -3.84 22.05 21.26
CA CYS A 256 -3.59 21.30 20.04
C CYS A 256 -4.37 21.92 18.87
N ILE A 257 -3.80 21.83 17.68
CA ILE A 257 -4.56 22.08 16.44
C ILE A 257 -5.51 20.90 16.18
N ASP A 258 -6.40 21.03 15.20
CA ASP A 258 -7.34 19.97 14.84
C ASP A 258 -6.61 18.74 14.26
N ILE A 259 -6.28 17.79 15.13
CA ILE A 259 -5.55 16.54 14.82
C ILE A 259 -6.33 15.73 13.77
N MET A 260 -7.66 15.67 13.87
CA MET A 260 -8.48 14.96 12.90
C MET A 260 -8.46 15.66 11.54
N GLY A 261 -8.51 16.99 11.54
CA GLY A 261 -8.37 17.82 10.34
C GLY A 261 -7.05 17.60 9.61
N ILE A 262 -5.93 17.47 10.33
CA ILE A 262 -4.61 17.11 9.75
C ILE A 262 -4.71 15.73 9.08
N GLY A 263 -5.23 14.74 9.80
CA GLY A 263 -5.35 13.37 9.32
C GLY A 263 -6.23 13.24 8.07
N TRP A 264 -7.39 13.91 8.04
CA TRP A 264 -8.29 13.93 6.88
C TRP A 264 -7.65 14.62 5.68
N SER A 265 -6.97 15.76 5.91
CA SER A 265 -6.26 16.48 4.85
C SER A 265 -5.13 15.65 4.26
N ASN A 266 -4.32 15.01 5.10
CA ASN A 266 -3.25 14.11 4.68
C ASN A 266 -3.80 12.94 3.85
N ALA A 267 -4.89 12.33 4.31
CA ALA A 267 -5.51 11.20 3.61
C ALA A 267 -6.10 11.61 2.25
N ALA A 268 -6.82 12.72 2.17
CA ALA A 268 -7.39 13.21 0.92
C ALA A 268 -6.31 13.56 -0.11
N ILE A 269 -5.27 14.29 0.30
CA ILE A 269 -4.16 14.67 -0.58
C ILE A 269 -3.35 13.44 -0.98
N SER A 270 -3.10 12.49 -0.06
CA SER A 270 -2.40 11.24 -0.38
C SER A 270 -3.12 10.45 -1.46
N ILE A 271 -4.45 10.28 -1.35
CA ILE A 271 -5.27 9.60 -2.36
C ILE A 271 -5.19 10.32 -3.71
N ALA A 272 -5.27 11.64 -3.72
CA ALA A 272 -5.13 12.43 -4.94
C ALA A 272 -3.75 12.24 -5.60
N LEU A 273 -2.68 12.23 -4.79
CA LEU A 273 -1.32 11.96 -5.27
C LEU A 273 -1.18 10.53 -5.82
N ASP A 274 -1.79 9.53 -5.19
CA ASP A 274 -1.76 8.16 -5.71
C ASP A 274 -2.49 8.06 -7.05
N ALA A 275 -3.69 8.64 -7.17
CA ALA A 275 -4.42 8.67 -8.44
C ALA A 275 -3.64 9.40 -9.54
N TRP A 276 -3.01 10.54 -9.20
CA TRP A 276 -2.14 11.28 -10.11
C TRP A 276 -0.96 10.44 -10.58
N MET A 277 -0.26 9.79 -9.65
CA MET A 277 0.90 8.96 -9.94
C MET A 277 0.54 7.73 -10.78
N LEU A 278 -0.66 7.14 -10.61
CA LEU A 278 -1.17 6.09 -11.48
C LEU A 278 -1.52 6.61 -12.88
N GLY A 279 -1.97 7.85 -13.00
CA GLY A 279 -2.32 8.48 -14.27
C GLY A 279 -1.13 8.71 -15.20
N ILE A 280 0.04 9.08 -14.66
CA ILE A 280 1.26 9.38 -15.43
C ILE A 280 1.65 8.23 -16.39
N PRO A 281 1.87 6.98 -15.93
CA PRO A 281 2.25 5.89 -16.81
C PRO A 281 1.13 5.52 -17.78
N LEU A 282 -0.15 5.59 -17.37
CA LEU A 282 -1.31 5.29 -18.23
C LEU A 282 -1.40 6.20 -19.45
N TRP A 283 -1.19 7.49 -19.24
CA TRP A 283 -1.19 8.46 -20.33
C TRP A 283 -0.08 8.15 -21.35
N GLN A 284 1.12 7.83 -20.86
CA GLN A 284 2.25 7.46 -21.72
C GLN A 284 2.01 6.13 -22.46
N LEU A 285 1.33 5.17 -21.84
CA LEU A 285 1.04 3.86 -22.42
C LEU A 285 0.07 3.93 -23.59
N ARG A 286 -0.87 4.89 -23.58
CA ARG A 286 -1.81 5.09 -24.70
C ARG A 286 -1.09 5.50 -25.98
N SER A 287 0.04 6.18 -25.85
CA SER A 287 0.86 6.66 -26.96
C SER A 287 1.83 5.61 -27.52
N LEU A 288 2.06 4.49 -26.82
CA LEU A 288 3.18 3.59 -27.13
C LEU A 288 2.70 2.18 -27.51
N ASN A 289 2.94 1.78 -28.76
CA ASN A 289 2.69 0.42 -29.27
C ASN A 289 3.65 -0.60 -28.63
N LEU A 290 3.40 -0.96 -27.37
CA LEU A 290 4.19 -1.92 -26.63
C LEU A 290 3.76 -3.36 -26.94
N ASP A 291 4.76 -4.22 -27.16
CA ASP A 291 4.59 -5.68 -27.23
C ASP A 291 3.81 -6.20 -26.02
N MET A 292 2.94 -7.20 -26.23
CA MET A 292 1.95 -7.68 -25.24
C MET A 292 2.59 -8.07 -23.89
N ARG A 293 3.85 -8.50 -23.92
CA ARG A 293 4.66 -8.85 -22.73
C ARG A 293 4.97 -7.65 -21.86
N LYS A 294 5.23 -6.49 -22.47
CA LYS A 294 5.45 -5.24 -21.75
C LYS A 294 4.13 -4.71 -21.19
N LYS A 295 3.03 -4.92 -21.92
CA LYS A 295 1.67 -4.57 -21.51
C LYS A 295 1.22 -5.30 -20.25
N VAL A 296 1.45 -6.62 -20.14
CA VAL A 296 1.09 -7.41 -18.94
C VAL A 296 1.83 -6.95 -17.69
N GLY A 297 3.13 -6.69 -17.80
CA GLY A 297 3.92 -6.25 -16.64
C GLY A 297 3.52 -4.89 -16.11
N VAL A 298 3.15 -3.99 -17.01
CA VAL A 298 2.62 -2.68 -16.67
C VAL A 298 1.20 -2.79 -16.09
N ALA A 299 0.37 -3.69 -16.62
CA ALA A 299 -0.95 -3.97 -16.07
C ALA A 299 -0.87 -4.49 -14.62
N MET A 300 0.10 -5.35 -14.30
CA MET A 300 0.32 -5.80 -12.91
C MET A 300 0.68 -4.64 -11.97
N MET A 301 1.58 -3.73 -12.38
CA MET A 301 1.89 -2.54 -11.58
C MET A 301 0.66 -1.66 -11.37
N PHE A 302 -0.16 -1.50 -12.40
CA PHE A 302 -1.38 -0.72 -12.33
C PHE A 302 -2.42 -1.34 -11.38
N CYS A 303 -2.61 -2.67 -11.43
CA CYS A 303 -3.52 -3.37 -10.52
C CYS A 303 -3.12 -3.17 -9.05
N VAL A 304 -1.82 -3.32 -8.75
CA VAL A 304 -1.33 -3.16 -7.37
C VAL A 304 -1.42 -1.70 -6.93
N GLY A 305 -1.09 -0.76 -7.81
CA GLY A 305 -1.23 0.66 -7.54
C GLY A 305 -2.69 1.09 -7.29
N THR A 306 -3.64 0.55 -8.07
CA THR A 306 -5.08 0.77 -7.84
C THR A 306 -5.50 0.16 -6.50
N PHE A 307 -4.98 -1.02 -6.15
CA PHE A 307 -5.26 -1.63 -4.85
C PHE A 307 -4.75 -0.76 -3.69
N VAL A 308 -3.55 -0.16 -3.80
CA VAL A 308 -3.04 0.82 -2.81
C VAL A 308 -4.01 2.00 -2.68
N THR A 309 -4.50 2.58 -3.78
CA THR A 309 -5.48 3.69 -3.70
C THR A 309 -6.76 3.31 -2.97
N ILE A 310 -7.25 2.08 -3.16
CA ILE A 310 -8.46 1.58 -2.47
C ILE A 310 -8.18 1.47 -0.97
N VAL A 311 -7.02 0.93 -0.60
CA VAL A 311 -6.59 0.83 0.81
C VAL A 311 -6.52 2.23 1.45
N SER A 312 -5.97 3.23 0.75
CA SER A 312 -5.93 4.63 1.23
C SER A 312 -7.34 5.22 1.42
N MET A 313 -8.30 4.90 0.56
CA MET A 313 -9.70 5.31 0.73
C MET A 313 -10.36 4.64 1.94
N LEU A 314 -10.09 3.35 2.17
CA LEU A 314 -10.60 2.64 3.35
C LEU A 314 -10.02 3.21 4.65
N ARG A 315 -8.75 3.63 4.63
CA ARG A 315 -8.13 4.36 5.75
C ARG A 315 -8.80 5.71 6.02
N LEU A 316 -9.08 6.50 4.97
CA LEU A 316 -9.80 7.77 5.16
C LEU A 316 -11.18 7.52 5.80
N ARG A 317 -11.90 6.50 5.33
CA ARG A 317 -13.20 6.13 5.91
C ARG A 317 -13.08 5.76 7.39
N SER A 318 -12.12 4.92 7.76
CA SER A 318 -11.94 4.53 9.16
C SER A 318 -11.54 5.72 10.04
N LEU A 319 -10.72 6.63 9.53
CA LEU A 319 -10.32 7.84 10.25
C LEU A 319 -11.47 8.84 10.43
N VAL A 320 -12.35 9.00 9.43
CA VAL A 320 -13.56 9.81 9.55
C VAL A 320 -14.53 9.19 10.57
N GLN A 321 -14.68 7.86 10.55
CA GLN A 321 -15.50 7.16 11.55
C GLN A 321 -14.94 7.29 12.96
N ALA A 322 -13.61 7.22 13.12
CA ALA A 322 -12.95 7.43 14.41
C ALA A 322 -13.11 8.87 14.91
N GLY A 323 -13.03 9.88 14.03
CA GLY A 323 -13.25 11.27 14.40
C GLY A 323 -14.70 11.61 14.78
N ALA A 324 -15.68 10.85 14.26
CA ALA A 324 -17.09 11.03 14.58
C ALA A 324 -17.48 10.45 15.96
N SER A 325 -16.70 9.48 16.47
CA SER A 325 -16.93 8.80 17.75
C SER A 325 -15.79 9.13 18.71
N THR A 326 -15.99 10.09 19.62
CA THR A 326 -14.91 10.56 20.53
C THR A 326 -14.86 9.82 21.86
N VAL A 327 -15.67 8.77 22.03
CA VAL A 327 -15.90 8.14 23.33
C VAL A 327 -14.84 7.08 23.66
N ASN A 328 -14.24 6.43 22.65
CA ASN A 328 -13.37 5.28 22.84
C ASN A 328 -12.15 5.28 21.90
N PRO A 329 -11.08 6.04 22.22
CA PRO A 329 -9.94 6.20 21.32
C PRO A 329 -9.26 4.86 20.97
N THR A 330 -9.06 3.95 21.93
CA THR A 330 -8.34 2.69 21.69
C THR A 330 -9.10 1.70 20.79
N TRP A 331 -10.43 1.80 20.77
CA TRP A 331 -11.29 1.01 19.90
C TRP A 331 -11.50 1.67 18.54
N ASP A 332 -11.76 2.98 18.52
CA ASP A 332 -12.14 3.70 17.30
C ASP A 332 -10.95 3.89 16.35
N PHE A 333 -9.73 4.10 16.89
CA PHE A 333 -8.50 4.18 16.08
C PHE A 333 -7.94 2.80 15.66
N PHE A 334 -8.51 1.69 16.11
CA PHE A 334 -8.05 0.35 15.75
C PHE A 334 -8.05 0.15 14.23
N GLU A 335 -9.18 0.43 13.57
CA GLU A 335 -9.32 0.23 12.12
C GLU A 335 -8.41 1.20 11.35
N ALA A 336 -8.25 2.44 11.82
CA ALA A 336 -7.30 3.40 11.24
C ALA A 336 -5.86 2.88 11.30
N GLY A 337 -5.46 2.29 12.44
CA GLY A 337 -4.16 1.63 12.59
C GLY A 337 -3.98 0.43 11.66
N VAL A 338 -5.00 -0.44 11.54
CA VAL A 338 -4.94 -1.61 10.66
C VAL A 338 -4.75 -1.19 9.21
N TRP A 339 -5.57 -0.25 8.72
CA TRP A 339 -5.49 0.21 7.33
C TRP A 339 -4.18 0.94 7.04
N SER A 340 -3.62 1.67 8.01
CA SER A 340 -2.29 2.31 7.87
C SER A 340 -1.18 1.27 7.72
N THR A 341 -1.18 0.21 8.54
CA THR A 341 -0.22 -0.89 8.43
C THR A 341 -0.36 -1.62 7.09
N VAL A 342 -1.58 -1.90 6.65
CA VAL A 342 -1.83 -2.54 5.35
C VAL A 342 -1.34 -1.63 4.21
N GLU A 343 -1.60 -0.33 4.27
CA GLU A 343 -1.18 0.64 3.24
C GLU A 343 0.33 0.66 3.05
N ILE A 344 1.10 0.80 4.14
CA ILE A 344 2.57 0.83 4.07
C ILE A 344 3.10 -0.47 3.48
N ASN A 345 2.67 -1.63 4.00
CA ASN A 345 3.15 -2.92 3.54
C ASN A 345 2.78 -3.22 2.08
N VAL A 346 1.56 -2.89 1.67
CA VAL A 346 1.12 -3.03 0.27
C VAL A 346 1.88 -2.05 -0.63
N GLY A 347 2.17 -0.84 -0.14
CA GLY A 347 3.02 0.13 -0.83
C GLY A 347 4.43 -0.40 -1.09
N ILE A 348 5.06 -1.03 -0.08
CA ILE A 348 6.37 -1.70 -0.23
C ILE A 348 6.29 -2.79 -1.30
N ILE A 349 5.26 -3.65 -1.24
CA ILE A 349 5.03 -4.72 -2.22
C ILE A 349 4.90 -4.12 -3.64
N CYS A 350 4.15 -3.02 -3.78
CA CYS A 350 3.96 -2.30 -5.05
C CYS A 350 5.29 -1.85 -5.66
N ILE A 351 6.18 -1.27 -4.85
CA ILE A 351 7.50 -0.81 -5.32
C ILE A 351 8.41 -2.00 -5.68
N CYS A 352 8.21 -3.19 -5.11
CA CYS A 352 8.96 -4.40 -5.42
C CYS A 352 8.45 -5.17 -6.66
N MET A 353 7.24 -4.89 -7.15
CA MET A 353 6.66 -5.53 -8.35
C MET A 353 7.51 -5.44 -9.63
N PRO A 354 8.21 -4.34 -9.93
CA PRO A 354 9.09 -4.25 -11.09
C PRO A 354 10.19 -5.30 -11.14
N SER A 355 10.88 -5.50 -10.02
CA SER A 355 11.90 -6.54 -9.89
C SER A 355 11.28 -7.94 -9.99
N LEU A 356 10.10 -8.14 -9.39
CA LEU A 356 9.38 -9.41 -9.48
C LEU A 356 9.04 -9.77 -10.93
N ARG A 357 8.58 -8.79 -11.72
CA ARG A 357 8.32 -8.96 -13.14
C ARG A 357 9.58 -9.43 -13.89
N LEU A 358 10.73 -8.81 -13.64
CA LEU A 358 11.99 -9.17 -14.28
C LEU A 358 12.42 -10.60 -13.92
N LEU A 359 12.17 -11.02 -12.68
CA LEU A 359 12.39 -12.39 -12.23
C LEU A 359 11.46 -13.38 -12.93
N LEU A 360 10.14 -13.11 -12.96
CA LEU A 360 9.15 -14.02 -13.56
C LEU A 360 9.42 -14.28 -15.05
N VAL A 361 9.83 -13.25 -15.80
CA VAL A 361 10.20 -13.39 -17.22
C VAL A 361 11.45 -14.25 -17.42
N ARG A 362 12.34 -14.30 -16.42
CA ARG A 362 13.58 -15.09 -16.45
C ARG A 362 13.36 -16.54 -16.00
N LEU A 363 12.57 -16.75 -14.95
CA LEU A 363 12.33 -18.06 -14.34
C LEU A 363 11.35 -18.93 -15.14
N PHE A 364 10.40 -18.32 -15.85
CA PHE A 364 9.43 -19.03 -16.69
C PHE A 364 9.66 -18.76 -18.18
N PRO A 365 10.70 -19.35 -18.81
CA PRO A 365 10.89 -19.25 -20.26
C PRO A 365 9.75 -19.89 -21.06
N GLY A 366 8.89 -20.73 -20.45
CA GLY A 366 7.68 -21.28 -21.08
C GLY A 366 6.64 -20.23 -21.51
N LEU A 367 6.60 -19.07 -20.86
CA LEU A 367 5.81 -17.90 -21.29
C LEU A 367 6.43 -17.20 -22.53
N ARG A 368 7.65 -17.57 -22.96
CA ARG A 368 8.26 -17.08 -24.22
C ARG A 368 7.66 -17.75 -25.46
N GLY A 369 6.98 -18.90 -25.33
CA GLY A 369 6.63 -19.77 -26.47
C GLY A 369 5.17 -19.75 -26.95
N MET A 370 4.23 -19.10 -26.25
CA MET A 370 2.79 -19.32 -26.51
C MET A 370 2.19 -18.50 -27.66
N SER A 371 3.02 -17.75 -28.42
CA SER A 371 2.60 -17.08 -29.67
C SER A 371 3.28 -17.64 -30.92
N ALA A 372 4.27 -18.54 -30.79
CA ALA A 372 4.93 -19.15 -31.95
C ALA A 372 4.15 -20.35 -32.52
N ARG A 373 3.13 -20.87 -31.82
CA ARG A 373 2.34 -22.04 -32.27
C ARG A 373 1.09 -21.71 -33.07
N TYR A 374 0.68 -20.44 -33.19
CA TYR A 374 -0.57 -20.09 -33.89
C TYR A 374 -0.39 -19.82 -35.40
N TYR A 375 0.84 -19.61 -35.89
CA TYR A 375 1.10 -19.37 -37.33
C TYR A 375 1.81 -20.52 -38.06
N GLY A 376 1.99 -21.68 -37.43
CA GLY A 376 2.74 -22.81 -38.00
C GLY A 376 1.96 -24.11 -38.05
N ARG A 377 0.73 -24.12 -38.56
CA ARG A 377 0.03 -25.39 -38.85
C ARG A 377 -0.98 -25.28 -40.00
N SER A 378 -0.46 -25.11 -41.20
CA SER A 378 -1.07 -25.53 -42.48
C SER A 378 0.07 -25.44 -43.49
N THR A 379 0.60 -26.50 -44.09
CA THR A 379 -0.05 -27.61 -44.79
C THR A 379 0.92 -28.80 -44.80
N ASN A 380 0.49 -29.95 -44.27
CA ASN A 380 1.15 -31.22 -44.57
C ASN A 380 0.32 -31.86 -45.70
N GLY A 381 0.76 -31.65 -46.93
CA GLY A 381 0.18 -32.24 -48.14
C GLY A 381 1.21 -33.14 -48.80
N GLN A 382 0.96 -34.44 -48.77
CA GLN A 382 1.66 -35.47 -49.52
C GLN A 382 1.73 -35.13 -51.02
N HIS A 383 2.88 -35.37 -51.67
CA HIS A 383 3.05 -36.46 -52.64
C HIS A 383 4.30 -36.28 -53.54
N ARG A 384 5.06 -37.38 -53.62
CA ARG A 384 5.66 -38.04 -54.80
C ARG A 384 6.62 -37.29 -55.73
N SER A 385 7.80 -37.91 -55.84
CA SER A 385 8.58 -38.21 -57.06
C SER A 385 8.01 -37.75 -58.42
N GLY A 386 8.84 -37.05 -59.20
CA GLY A 386 8.58 -36.79 -60.61
C GLY A 386 9.62 -35.87 -61.26
N THR A 387 10.26 -36.39 -62.29
CA THR A 387 11.26 -35.77 -63.19
C THR A 387 10.75 -34.61 -64.06
N ALA A 388 11.70 -33.76 -64.45
CA ALA A 388 11.79 -32.95 -65.70
C ALA A 388 10.86 -31.74 -65.93
N GLY A 389 11.49 -30.61 -66.30
CA GLY A 389 11.08 -29.84 -67.49
C GLY A 389 10.33 -28.52 -67.31
N VAL A 390 11.00 -27.45 -67.77
CA VAL A 390 10.46 -26.29 -68.52
C VAL A 390 9.88 -25.09 -67.73
N ALA A 391 10.19 -23.94 -68.32
CA ALA A 391 10.10 -22.55 -67.88
C ALA A 391 8.69 -21.95 -67.74
N GLY A 392 8.62 -20.86 -66.97
CA GLY A 392 7.51 -19.90 -66.96
C GLY A 392 7.57 -18.90 -65.78
N LEU A 393 8.09 -17.69 -66.03
CA LEU A 393 7.86 -16.46 -65.23
C LEU A 393 6.43 -15.92 -65.52
N PRO A 394 5.94 -14.82 -64.89
CA PRO A 394 6.33 -14.09 -63.66
C PRO A 394 5.11 -13.73 -62.76
N LEU A 395 5.29 -13.52 -61.43
CA LEU A 395 4.57 -12.47 -60.67
C LEU A 395 5.00 -12.43 -59.19
N GLY A 396 5.19 -11.22 -58.65
CA GLY A 396 5.17 -10.98 -57.19
C GLY A 396 6.50 -10.50 -56.61
N THR A 397 6.64 -9.18 -56.53
CA THR A 397 7.70 -8.40 -55.88
C THR A 397 7.99 -8.84 -54.44
N GLY A 398 9.06 -9.61 -54.27
CA GLY A 398 9.79 -9.72 -53.01
C GLY A 398 11.08 -8.93 -53.12
N THR A 399 11.27 -7.94 -52.24
CA THR A 399 12.53 -7.22 -52.05
C THR A 399 13.64 -8.21 -51.68
N ARG A 400 14.41 -8.65 -52.68
CA ARG A 400 15.71 -9.29 -52.48
C ARG A 400 16.71 -8.19 -52.16
N SER A 401 17.26 -8.20 -50.95
CA SER A 401 18.44 -7.42 -50.60
C SER A 401 19.63 -7.90 -51.43
N HIS A 402 20.01 -7.10 -52.44
CA HIS A 402 21.26 -7.24 -53.17
C HIS A 402 22.39 -6.75 -52.25
N ALA A 403 23.22 -7.67 -51.76
CA ALA A 403 24.53 -7.29 -51.24
C ALA A 403 25.44 -7.04 -52.45
N GLU A 404 25.62 -5.77 -52.80
CA GLU A 404 26.55 -5.37 -53.86
C GLU A 404 27.98 -5.59 -53.35
N ARG A 405 28.60 -6.70 -53.77
CA ARG A 405 30.00 -6.99 -53.49
C ARG A 405 30.85 -6.05 -54.34
N SER A 406 31.30 -4.93 -53.75
CA SER A 406 32.32 -4.06 -54.33
C SER A 406 33.53 -4.90 -54.80
N LYS A 407 33.69 -5.01 -56.12
CA LYS A 407 34.89 -5.55 -56.76
C LYS A 407 35.94 -4.44 -56.81
N HIS A 408 36.56 -4.13 -55.67
CA HIS A 408 37.86 -3.48 -55.69
C HIS A 408 38.70 -4.05 -54.56
N ARG A 409 39.54 -5.02 -54.93
CA ARG A 409 40.60 -5.55 -54.07
C ARG A 409 41.86 -4.81 -54.50
N PRO A 410 42.40 -3.87 -53.69
CA PRO A 410 43.73 -3.33 -53.97
C PRO A 410 44.75 -4.46 -53.81
N ASP A 411 45.77 -4.48 -54.65
CA ASP A 411 46.90 -5.40 -54.52
C ASP A 411 47.60 -5.15 -53.18
N VAL A 412 47.74 -6.18 -52.35
CA VAL A 412 48.27 -6.09 -50.99
C VAL A 412 49.68 -6.67 -51.00
N ASN A 413 50.69 -5.85 -50.66
CA ASN A 413 52.06 -6.30 -50.42
C ASN A 413 52.12 -7.20 -49.16
N GLU A 414 53.01 -8.20 -49.18
CA GLU A 414 53.06 -9.34 -48.26
C GLU A 414 53.30 -9.05 -46.75
N ASN A 415 53.44 -7.78 -46.34
CA ASN A 415 53.78 -7.41 -44.95
C ASN A 415 52.83 -6.40 -44.29
N GLN A 416 51.52 -6.41 -44.61
CA GLN A 416 50.55 -5.54 -43.92
C GLN A 416 49.32 -6.31 -43.38
N ILE A 417 48.96 -6.03 -42.12
CA ILE A 417 47.72 -6.54 -41.51
C ILE A 417 46.58 -5.58 -41.88
N THR A 418 45.63 -6.02 -42.69
CA THR A 418 44.40 -5.29 -42.99
C THR A 418 43.25 -5.72 -42.07
N TYR A 419 42.57 -4.75 -41.45
CA TYR A 419 41.31 -4.97 -40.76
C TYR A 419 40.14 -4.47 -41.63
N GLN A 420 39.05 -5.23 -41.68
CA GLN A 420 37.79 -4.81 -42.30
C GLN A 420 36.72 -4.73 -41.23
N THR A 421 36.08 -3.57 -41.09
CA THR A 421 34.94 -3.37 -40.18
C THR A 421 33.67 -3.23 -41.02
N THR A 422 32.72 -4.13 -40.80
CA THR A 422 31.41 -4.07 -41.47
C THR A 422 30.39 -3.50 -40.52
N TYR A 423 29.64 -2.48 -40.96
CA TYR A 423 28.54 -1.89 -40.20
C TYR A 423 27.21 -2.28 -40.84
N THR A 424 26.25 -2.75 -40.04
CA THR A 424 24.85 -2.92 -40.47
C THR A 424 24.06 -1.69 -40.04
N VAL A 425 23.55 -0.94 -41.02
CA VAL A 425 22.68 0.22 -40.79
C VAL A 425 21.24 -0.20 -41.06
N GLU A 426 20.41 -0.24 -40.02
CA GLU A 426 18.96 -0.38 -40.18
C GLU A 426 18.35 1.01 -40.41
N PHE A 427 17.76 1.23 -41.58
CA PHE A 427 16.96 2.42 -41.87
C PHE A 427 15.50 2.14 -41.54
N GLY A 428 14.90 2.95 -40.67
CA GLY A 428 13.44 3.03 -40.54
C GLY A 428 12.91 3.89 -41.69
N ASP A 429 12.04 3.31 -42.51
CA ASP A 429 11.50 3.97 -43.70
C ASP A 429 10.67 5.22 -43.33
N LYS A 430 11.06 6.38 -43.86
CA LYS A 430 10.39 7.67 -43.63
C LYS A 430 9.14 7.73 -44.50
N ASN A 431 8.00 7.25 -44.00
CA ASN A 431 6.67 7.67 -44.49
C ASN A 431 5.58 7.43 -43.42
N ALA A 432 5.52 8.33 -42.43
CA ALA A 432 4.29 8.79 -41.75
C ALA A 432 4.65 9.86 -40.69
N ASP A 433 4.41 11.13 -41.02
CA ASP A 433 4.09 12.27 -40.16
C ASP A 433 4.98 12.65 -38.96
N LYS A 434 5.87 13.63 -39.22
CA LYS A 434 6.09 14.87 -38.44
C LYS A 434 6.22 14.77 -36.90
N TYR A 435 7.44 14.58 -36.37
CA TYR A 435 8.15 15.47 -35.39
C TYR A 435 9.45 14.79 -34.86
N ASN A 436 10.57 15.49 -35.02
CA ASN A 436 11.94 15.31 -34.46
C ASN A 436 12.81 14.09 -34.82
N ASP A 437 13.96 14.45 -35.40
CA ASP A 437 15.18 13.68 -35.58
C ASP A 437 15.86 13.38 -34.23
N ASP A 438 16.28 12.13 -34.03
CA ASP A 438 17.47 11.77 -33.26
C ASP A 438 17.89 10.35 -33.69
N VAL A 439 18.79 10.26 -34.67
CA VAL A 439 19.43 9.00 -35.07
C VAL A 439 20.64 8.78 -34.16
N GLN A 440 20.48 7.93 -33.14
CA GLN A 440 21.58 7.61 -32.21
C GLN A 440 22.32 6.36 -32.69
N LEU A 441 23.61 6.51 -33.02
CA LEU A 441 24.50 5.38 -33.30
C LEU A 441 24.67 4.54 -32.03
N VAL A 442 24.14 3.32 -32.03
CA VAL A 442 24.38 2.35 -30.97
C VAL A 442 25.79 1.78 -31.16
N ARG A 443 26.75 2.21 -30.32
CA ARG A 443 28.03 1.52 -30.19
C ARG A 443 27.78 0.13 -29.60
N MET A 444 28.01 -0.92 -30.39
CA MET A 444 28.17 -2.25 -29.81
C MET A 444 29.45 -2.29 -29.00
N ARG A 445 29.37 -2.88 -27.80
CA ARG A 445 30.50 -3.06 -26.89
C ARG A 445 31.38 -4.16 -27.47
N ASP A 446 32.64 -3.85 -27.78
CA ASP A 446 33.63 -4.83 -28.22
C ASP A 446 33.79 -5.92 -27.16
N GLY A 447 33.38 -7.14 -27.49
CA GLY A 447 33.46 -8.25 -26.56
C GLY A 447 32.60 -9.43 -26.98
N ASP A 448 33.01 -10.13 -28.05
CA ASP A 448 32.94 -11.59 -28.11
C ASP A 448 33.77 -12.08 -29.30
N ALA A 449 35.10 -12.10 -29.10
CA ALA A 449 36.01 -12.85 -29.94
C ALA A 449 35.81 -14.37 -29.69
N LYS A 450 34.76 -14.96 -30.26
CA LYS A 450 34.71 -16.40 -30.49
C LYS A 450 35.03 -16.68 -31.94
N SER A 451 36.32 -16.92 -32.15
CA SER A 451 36.94 -17.49 -33.35
C SER A 451 36.15 -18.72 -33.84
N ALA A 452 35.48 -18.59 -34.98
CA ALA A 452 35.05 -19.72 -35.77
C ALA A 452 36.21 -20.07 -36.73
N ARG A 453 37.04 -21.05 -36.33
CA ARG A 453 38.02 -21.68 -37.22
C ARG A 453 37.28 -22.41 -38.34
N SER A 454 37.31 -21.87 -39.56
CA SER A 454 37.06 -22.63 -40.78
C SER A 454 38.37 -23.27 -41.22
N ALA A 455 38.56 -24.55 -40.92
CA ALA A 455 39.61 -25.36 -41.54
C ALA A 455 39.04 -25.98 -42.82
N SER A 456 39.35 -25.38 -43.96
CA SER A 456 39.16 -25.98 -45.28
C SER A 456 40.28 -26.99 -45.53
N GLY A 457 39.92 -28.25 -45.72
CA GLY A 457 40.84 -29.27 -46.21
C GLY A 457 41.27 -29.00 -47.65
N ALA A 458 42.54 -29.28 -47.95
CA ALA A 458 43.03 -29.49 -49.30
C ALA A 458 43.87 -30.77 -49.32
N SER A 459 43.53 -31.59 -50.29
CA SER A 459 43.99 -32.94 -50.60
C SER A 459 45.43 -33.02 -51.11
N SER A 460 46.03 -34.16 -50.83
CA SER A 460 47.19 -34.82 -51.45
C SER A 460 47.41 -34.57 -52.96
N PHE A 461 48.67 -34.51 -53.39
CA PHE A 461 49.21 -35.34 -54.49
C PHE A 461 50.75 -35.39 -54.46
N SER A 462 51.26 -36.62 -54.56
CA SER A 462 52.61 -37.11 -54.94
C SER A 462 53.82 -36.80 -54.06
#